data_AF-A0A6G0YBD0-F1
#
_entry.id   AF-A0A6G0YBD0-F1
#
_cell.length_a   1.000
_cell.length_b   1.000
_cell.length_c   1.000
_cell.angle_alpha   90.00
_cell.angle_beta   90.00
_cell.angle_gamma   90.00
#
_symmetry.space_group_name_H-M   'P 1'
#
loop_
_entity.id
_entity.type
_entity.pdbx_description
1 polymer ?
#
loop_
_entity_poly.entity_id
_entity_poly.type
_entity_poly.pdbx_seq_one_letter_code
_entity_poly.pdbx_strand_id
1 'polypeptide(L)'
;MRPIVTCEKPSFHRLIQGLTGITDSTLFPNHKNISKLLQLKYENYVSMLTSLIEKQNHICCTADIWSANNKSFMGTTCHFIDEFSHKRSSYVLSCRRIKGSHNYLNIYDVITDICDTYKIRTSKITHIITDNASNFGKAFCTFSKSSTIEYDPHYVGNLDELESDEDTSVDSDNKNNLPSPIDIEYTDVGQLLYESNGSDSTNFSLPNHLTCVAHSLNLIATIDVAKITNKNYVNISKQAFSKLSSFWNLLSKSIGASDKVFDICKVKFPVPIMTRWNSMFDAIQKVLLFKEKLTFVFVELKLAKLKNSEWVFWKSTVK
;
A
#
# COMPACT_ATOMS: atom_id res chain seq x y z
N MET A 1 -11.90 -12.57 7.07
CA MET A 1 -11.72 -13.91 6.46
C MET A 1 -11.38 -14.92 7.54
N ARG A 2 -11.95 -16.13 7.51
CA ARG A 2 -11.62 -17.24 8.42
C ARG A 2 -10.82 -18.30 7.64
N PRO A 3 -9.91 -19.06 8.28
CA PRO A 3 -9.19 -20.15 7.60
C PRO A 3 -10.15 -21.22 7.06
N ILE A 4 -9.79 -21.90 5.96
CA ILE A 4 -10.64 -22.92 5.32
C ILE A 4 -11.02 -24.04 6.29
N VAL A 5 -10.09 -24.46 7.18
CA VAL A 5 -10.34 -25.47 8.24
C VAL A 5 -11.51 -25.11 9.17
N THR A 6 -11.99 -23.86 9.15
CA THR A 6 -13.20 -23.46 9.88
C THR A 6 -14.42 -24.26 9.46
N CYS A 7 -14.48 -24.76 8.22
CA CYS A 7 -15.57 -25.61 7.75
C CYS A 7 -15.69 -26.93 8.52
N GLU A 8 -14.62 -27.40 9.15
CA GLU A 8 -14.59 -28.67 9.89
C GLU A 8 -14.91 -28.50 11.39
N LYS A 9 -15.13 -27.25 11.84
CA LYS A 9 -15.44 -27.01 13.24
C LYS A 9 -16.82 -27.55 13.61
N PRO A 10 -16.99 -28.20 14.78
CA PRO A 10 -18.29 -28.71 15.20
C PRO A 10 -19.41 -27.66 15.25
N SER A 11 -19.06 -26.39 15.55
CA SER A 11 -20.01 -25.27 15.50
C SER A 11 -20.48 -24.94 14.08
N PHE A 12 -19.59 -25.06 13.09
CA PHE A 12 -19.93 -24.85 11.68
C PHE A 12 -20.81 -25.99 11.18
N HIS A 13 -20.47 -27.24 11.49
CA HIS A 13 -21.32 -28.39 11.16
C HIS A 13 -22.72 -28.25 11.75
N ARG A 14 -22.85 -27.90 13.04
CA ARG A 14 -24.16 -27.66 13.67
C ARG A 14 -24.97 -26.56 12.97
N LEU A 15 -24.31 -25.49 12.52
CA LEU A 15 -24.95 -24.44 11.74
C LEU A 15 -25.48 -24.98 10.41
N ILE A 16 -24.66 -25.71 9.65
CA ILE A 16 -25.07 -26.28 8.36
C ILE A 16 -26.19 -27.32 8.54
N GLN A 17 -26.11 -28.17 9.57
CA GLN A 17 -27.17 -29.12 9.94
C GLN A 17 -28.50 -28.39 10.17
N GLY A 18 -28.48 -27.33 10.98
CA GLY A 18 -29.68 -26.53 11.27
C GLY A 18 -30.26 -25.81 10.06
N LEU A 19 -29.42 -25.37 9.12
CA LEU A 19 -29.88 -24.65 7.92
C LEU A 19 -30.38 -25.57 6.80
N THR A 20 -29.79 -26.75 6.66
CA THR A 20 -30.05 -27.66 5.51
C THR A 20 -30.89 -28.88 5.88
N GLY A 21 -31.03 -29.20 7.17
CA GLY A 21 -31.66 -30.44 7.64
C GLY A 21 -30.84 -31.71 7.37
N ILE A 22 -29.64 -31.60 6.81
CA ILE A 22 -28.76 -32.74 6.55
C ILE A 22 -28.23 -33.26 7.89
N THR A 23 -28.54 -34.51 8.22
CA THR A 23 -28.09 -35.18 9.44
C THR A 23 -26.78 -35.95 9.26
N ASP A 24 -26.49 -36.38 8.04
CA ASP A 24 -25.26 -37.11 7.70
C ASP A 24 -24.07 -36.17 7.58
N SER A 25 -23.18 -36.23 8.57
CA SER A 25 -21.96 -35.42 8.62
C SER A 25 -20.94 -35.75 7.52
N THR A 26 -21.03 -36.91 6.85
CA THR A 26 -20.12 -37.29 5.76
C THR A 26 -20.34 -36.45 4.50
N LEU A 27 -21.52 -35.84 4.36
CA LEU A 27 -21.86 -34.94 3.26
C LEU A 27 -21.28 -33.54 3.43
N PHE A 28 -20.74 -33.21 4.61
CA PHE A 28 -20.17 -31.89 4.83
C PHE A 28 -18.81 -31.71 4.16
N PRO A 29 -18.59 -30.57 3.48
CA PRO A 29 -17.34 -30.34 2.80
C PRO A 29 -16.23 -30.13 3.83
N ASN A 30 -15.19 -30.94 3.69
CA ASN A 30 -13.95 -30.76 4.45
C ASN A 30 -13.04 -29.70 3.79
N HIS A 31 -11.92 -29.38 4.43
CA HIS A 31 -11.02 -28.35 3.92
C HIS A 31 -10.44 -28.70 2.54
N LYS A 32 -10.22 -29.99 2.23
CA LYS A 32 -9.72 -30.43 0.93
C LYS A 32 -10.76 -30.20 -0.17
N ASN A 33 -12.02 -30.51 0.10
CA ASN A 33 -13.13 -30.31 -0.82
C ASN A 33 -13.31 -28.81 -1.14
N ILE A 34 -13.29 -27.96 -0.12
CA ILE A 34 -13.39 -26.50 -0.30
C ILE A 34 -12.17 -25.96 -1.06
N SER A 35 -10.95 -26.39 -0.71
CA SER A 35 -9.74 -25.97 -1.42
C SER A 35 -9.77 -26.35 -2.90
N LYS A 36 -10.21 -27.58 -3.23
CA LYS A 36 -10.37 -28.03 -4.63
C LYS A 36 -11.42 -27.19 -5.36
N LEU A 37 -12.55 -26.90 -4.72
CA LEU A 37 -13.60 -26.06 -5.32
C LEU A 37 -13.11 -24.61 -5.54
N LEU A 38 -12.36 -24.05 -4.59
CA LEU A 38 -11.76 -22.72 -4.73
C LEU A 38 -10.75 -22.67 -5.88
N GLN A 39 -9.91 -23.70 -6.01
CA GLN A 39 -8.97 -23.82 -7.11
C GLN A 39 -9.69 -23.86 -8.47
N LEU A 40 -10.73 -24.70 -8.60
CA LEU A 40 -11.53 -24.75 -9.83
C LEU A 40 -12.21 -23.41 -10.14
N LYS A 41 -12.77 -22.74 -9.12
CA LYS A 41 -13.35 -21.39 -9.30
C LYS A 41 -12.32 -20.36 -9.73
N TYR A 42 -11.10 -20.44 -9.20
CA TYR A 42 -10.00 -19.57 -9.59
C TYR A 42 -9.59 -19.79 -11.05
N GLU A 43 -9.40 -21.05 -11.47
CA GLU A 43 -9.05 -21.40 -12.85
C GLU A 43 -10.13 -20.93 -13.85
N ASN A 44 -11.41 -21.14 -13.51
CA ASN A 44 -12.52 -20.65 -14.31
C ASN A 44 -12.54 -19.11 -14.38
N TYR A 45 -12.25 -18.43 -13.27
CA TYR A 45 -12.17 -16.97 -13.23
C TYR A 45 -11.03 -16.44 -14.11
N VAL A 46 -9.84 -17.06 -14.03
CA VAL A 46 -8.69 -16.70 -14.86
C VAL A 46 -9.03 -16.90 -16.35
N SER A 47 -9.58 -18.05 -16.72
CA SER A 47 -9.97 -18.34 -18.10
C SER A 47 -11.01 -17.36 -18.64
N MET A 48 -12.06 -17.07 -17.85
CA MET A 48 -13.08 -16.08 -18.19
C MET A 48 -12.47 -14.70 -18.38
N LEU A 49 -11.66 -14.23 -17.43
CA LEU A 49 -11.11 -12.88 -17.45
C LEU A 49 -10.07 -12.70 -18.57
N THR A 50 -9.21 -13.69 -18.82
CA THR A 50 -8.33 -13.71 -20.00
C THR A 50 -9.13 -13.57 -21.29
N SER A 51 -10.24 -14.30 -21.42
CA SER A 51 -11.11 -14.22 -22.61
C SER A 51 -11.80 -12.87 -22.76
N LEU A 52 -12.16 -12.21 -21.64
CA LEU A 52 -12.73 -10.86 -21.66
C LEU A 52 -11.69 -9.81 -22.05
N ILE A 53 -10.49 -9.90 -21.48
CA ILE A 53 -9.38 -8.99 -21.78
C ILE A 53 -8.96 -9.15 -23.23
N GLU A 54 -8.91 -10.37 -23.78
CA GLU A 54 -8.52 -10.62 -25.18
C GLU A 54 -9.36 -9.81 -26.17
N LYS A 55 -10.67 -9.65 -25.90
CA LYS A 55 -11.60 -8.90 -26.75
C LYS A 55 -11.40 -7.38 -26.73
N GLN A 56 -10.73 -6.84 -25.72
CA GLN A 56 -10.51 -5.40 -25.63
C GLN A 56 -9.34 -4.97 -26.52
N ASN A 57 -9.34 -3.75 -27.03
CA ASN A 57 -8.15 -3.18 -27.70
C ASN A 57 -7.13 -2.69 -26.67
N HIS A 58 -7.63 -2.06 -25.61
CA HIS A 58 -6.83 -1.41 -24.58
C HIS A 58 -7.40 -1.68 -23.18
N ILE A 59 -6.51 -1.84 -22.21
CA ILE A 59 -6.85 -1.92 -20.80
C ILE A 59 -5.96 -0.95 -20.01
N CYS A 60 -6.39 -0.55 -18.83
CA CYS A 60 -5.52 0.06 -17.83
C CYS A 60 -5.52 -0.77 -16.56
N CYS A 61 -4.41 -0.74 -15.82
CA CYS A 61 -4.31 -1.44 -14.55
C CYS A 61 -4.06 -0.46 -13.42
N THR A 62 -4.46 -0.82 -12.21
CA THR A 62 -3.98 -0.16 -11.00
C THR A 62 -3.26 -1.20 -10.15
N ALA A 63 -2.21 -0.78 -9.44
CA ALA A 63 -1.50 -1.64 -8.51
C ALA A 63 -1.26 -0.91 -7.19
N ASP A 64 -1.39 -1.65 -6.09
CA ASP A 64 -1.17 -1.16 -4.73
C ASP A 64 -0.39 -2.21 -3.94
N ILE A 65 0.53 -1.75 -3.08
CA ILE A 65 1.32 -2.62 -2.20
C ILE A 65 1.05 -2.23 -0.76
N TRP A 66 0.72 -3.23 0.07
CA TRP A 66 0.59 -3.03 1.49
C TRP A 66 1.24 -4.15 2.29
N SER A 67 1.62 -3.80 3.53
CA SER A 67 2.09 -4.75 4.53
C SER A 67 1.00 -5.05 5.55
N ALA A 68 0.79 -6.33 5.83
CA ALA A 68 -0.11 -6.81 6.88
C ALA A 68 0.45 -8.08 7.53
N ASN A 69 0.46 -8.14 8.87
CA ASN A 69 0.93 -9.30 9.64
C ASN A 69 2.34 -9.78 9.23
N ASN A 70 3.30 -8.84 9.14
CA ASN A 70 4.69 -9.09 8.73
C ASN A 70 4.81 -9.75 7.33
N LYS A 71 3.84 -9.48 6.46
CA LYS A 71 3.80 -9.97 5.08
C LYS A 71 3.38 -8.84 4.15
N SER A 72 3.89 -8.91 2.94
CA SER A 72 3.69 -7.91 1.90
C SER A 72 2.80 -8.48 0.82
N PHE A 73 1.88 -7.68 0.31
CA PHE A 73 0.96 -8.09 -0.75
C PHE A 73 0.89 -6.99 -1.81
N MET A 74 0.79 -7.41 -3.07
CA MET A 74 0.45 -6.54 -4.19
C MET A 74 -0.94 -6.91 -4.68
N GLY A 75 -1.84 -5.94 -4.66
CA GLY A 75 -3.14 -6.02 -5.31
C GLY A 75 -3.03 -5.38 -6.68
N THR A 76 -3.61 -6.03 -7.70
CA THR A 76 -3.68 -5.47 -9.05
C THR A 76 -5.08 -5.61 -9.59
N THR A 77 -5.64 -4.54 -10.14
CA THR A 77 -6.93 -4.55 -10.82
C THR A 77 -6.79 -4.08 -12.25
N CYS A 78 -7.62 -4.64 -13.14
CA CYS A 78 -7.70 -4.29 -14.55
C CYS A 78 -9.03 -3.58 -14.81
N HIS A 79 -8.98 -2.53 -15.63
CA HIS A 79 -10.12 -1.73 -16.01
C HIS A 79 -10.13 -1.51 -17.52
N PHE A 80 -11.32 -1.54 -18.09
CA PHE A 80 -11.55 -1.21 -19.50
C PHE A 80 -12.97 -0.68 -19.67
N ILE A 81 -13.19 0.07 -20.73
CA ILE A 81 -14.50 0.58 -21.11
C ILE A 81 -14.99 -0.29 -22.26
N ASP A 82 -16.18 -0.87 -22.09
CA ASP A 82 -16.81 -1.63 -23.16
C ASP A 82 -17.24 -0.68 -24.29
N GLU A 83 -16.82 -0.98 -25.51
CA GLU A 83 -16.98 -0.10 -26.68
C GLU A 83 -18.45 0.15 -27.05
N PHE A 84 -19.33 -0.83 -26.83
CA PHE A 84 -20.73 -0.71 -27.20
C PHE A 84 -21.57 -0.07 -26.09
N SER A 85 -21.43 -0.55 -24.85
CA SER A 85 -22.22 -0.07 -23.72
C SER A 85 -21.66 1.19 -23.06
N HIS A 86 -20.41 1.58 -23.38
CA HIS A 86 -19.66 2.67 -22.76
C HIS A 86 -19.52 2.54 -21.24
N LYS A 87 -19.72 1.33 -20.70
CA LYS A 87 -19.61 1.06 -19.27
C LYS A 87 -18.19 0.66 -18.92
N ARG A 88 -17.64 1.32 -17.90
CA ARG A 88 -16.38 0.91 -17.29
C ARG A 88 -16.60 -0.39 -16.51
N SER A 89 -15.81 -1.40 -16.84
CA SER A 89 -15.70 -2.63 -16.06
C SER A 89 -14.41 -2.63 -15.25
N SER A 90 -14.41 -3.32 -14.11
CA SER A 90 -13.26 -3.37 -13.20
C SER A 90 -13.16 -4.76 -12.59
N TYR A 91 -12.01 -5.40 -12.75
CA TYR A 91 -11.77 -6.78 -12.35
C TYR A 91 -10.49 -6.89 -11.54
N VAL A 92 -10.47 -7.79 -10.56
CA VAL A 92 -9.27 -8.07 -9.79
C VAL A 92 -8.41 -9.06 -10.58
N LEU A 93 -7.20 -8.67 -10.94
CA LEU A 93 -6.23 -9.60 -11.53
C LEU A 93 -5.59 -10.45 -10.43
N SER A 94 -5.14 -9.82 -9.35
CA SER A 94 -4.42 -10.56 -8.34
C SER A 94 -4.39 -9.89 -6.96
N CYS A 95 -4.08 -10.71 -5.97
CA CYS A 95 -3.59 -10.32 -4.65
C CYS A 95 -2.40 -11.24 -4.34
N ARG A 96 -1.22 -10.89 -4.86
CA ARG A 96 0.00 -11.72 -4.79
C ARG A 96 0.80 -11.36 -3.54
N ARG A 97 1.42 -12.36 -2.91
CA ARG A 97 2.37 -12.13 -1.82
C ARG A 97 3.73 -11.76 -2.40
N ILE A 98 4.27 -10.62 -1.99
CA ILE A 98 5.68 -10.27 -2.23
C ILE A 98 6.51 -10.89 -1.10
N LYS A 99 7.51 -11.69 -1.44
CA LYS A 99 8.48 -12.25 -0.47
C LYS A 99 9.71 -11.35 -0.43
N GLY A 100 10.21 -11.05 0.76
CA GLY A 100 11.36 -10.17 0.95
C GLY A 100 11.00 -8.68 0.85
N SER A 101 12.01 -7.86 0.52
CA SER A 101 11.89 -6.41 0.39
C SER A 101 10.93 -5.99 -0.71
N HIS A 102 10.27 -4.83 -0.55
CA HIS A 102 9.45 -4.21 -1.61
C HIS A 102 10.33 -3.48 -2.64
N ASN A 103 11.40 -4.13 -3.08
CA ASN A 103 12.31 -3.53 -4.04
C ASN A 103 11.70 -3.57 -5.46
N TYR A 104 12.24 -2.73 -6.33
CA TYR A 104 11.77 -2.55 -7.69
C TYR A 104 11.87 -3.82 -8.55
N LEU A 105 12.83 -4.73 -8.25
CA LEU A 105 12.96 -6.04 -8.91
C LEU A 105 11.78 -6.95 -8.60
N ASN A 106 11.44 -7.10 -7.32
CA ASN A 106 10.31 -7.92 -6.90
C ASN A 106 8.97 -7.37 -7.42
N ILE A 107 8.85 -6.04 -7.54
CA ILE A 107 7.68 -5.40 -8.14
C ILE A 107 7.56 -5.79 -9.61
N TYR A 108 8.66 -5.68 -10.37
CA TYR A 108 8.71 -6.10 -11.76
C TYR A 108 8.32 -7.57 -11.94
N ASP A 109 8.94 -8.48 -11.18
CA ASP A 109 8.66 -9.92 -11.26
C ASP A 109 7.19 -10.25 -11.01
N VAL A 110 6.59 -9.60 -10.00
CA VAL A 110 5.17 -9.83 -9.68
C VAL A 110 4.25 -9.27 -10.77
N ILE A 111 4.53 -8.09 -11.33
CA ILE A 111 3.74 -7.55 -12.44
C ILE A 111 3.85 -8.45 -13.67
N THR A 112 5.04 -8.96 -13.97
CA THR A 112 5.28 -9.90 -15.08
C THR A 112 4.51 -11.21 -14.87
N ASP A 113 4.61 -11.83 -13.69
CA ASP A 113 3.84 -13.05 -13.34
C ASP A 113 2.32 -12.87 -13.50
N ILE A 114 1.81 -11.70 -13.09
CA ILE A 114 0.39 -11.37 -13.24
C ILE A 114 0.03 -11.27 -14.73
N CYS A 115 0.84 -10.59 -15.53
CA CYS A 115 0.59 -10.47 -16.97
C CYS A 115 0.64 -11.84 -17.66
N ASP A 116 1.61 -12.68 -17.32
CA ASP A 116 1.74 -14.04 -17.84
C ASP A 116 0.56 -14.93 -17.46
N THR A 117 0.10 -14.86 -16.20
CA THR A 117 -1.07 -15.60 -15.70
C THR A 117 -2.30 -15.37 -16.58
N TYR A 118 -2.51 -14.12 -17.01
CA TYR A 118 -3.66 -13.74 -17.83
C TYR A 118 -3.35 -13.63 -19.33
N LYS A 119 -2.11 -13.94 -19.75
CA LYS A 119 -1.61 -13.82 -21.13
C LYS A 119 -1.75 -12.39 -21.71
N ILE A 120 -1.55 -11.40 -20.86
CA ILE A 120 -1.68 -9.98 -21.22
C ILE A 120 -0.38 -9.49 -21.85
N ARG A 121 -0.43 -9.05 -23.10
CA ARG A 121 0.70 -8.38 -23.76
C ARG A 121 0.86 -6.96 -23.23
N THR A 122 2.10 -6.51 -22.98
CA THR A 122 2.40 -5.14 -22.54
C THR A 122 1.73 -4.08 -23.42
N SER A 123 1.74 -4.28 -24.75
CA SER A 123 1.18 -3.33 -25.73
C SER A 123 -0.32 -3.08 -25.57
N LYS A 124 -1.03 -3.95 -24.84
CA LYS A 124 -2.46 -3.82 -24.56
C LYS A 124 -2.73 -2.93 -23.34
N ILE A 125 -1.77 -2.85 -22.43
CA ILE A 125 -1.87 -2.03 -21.23
C ILE A 125 -1.45 -0.62 -21.61
N THR A 126 -2.38 0.33 -21.53
CA THR A 126 -2.06 1.74 -21.79
C THR A 126 -1.23 2.30 -20.66
N HIS A 127 -1.68 2.13 -19.42
CA HIS A 127 -0.99 2.59 -18.22
C HIS A 127 -1.22 1.64 -17.05
N ILE A 128 -0.23 1.57 -16.16
CA ILE A 128 -0.40 1.07 -14.79
C ILE A 128 -0.37 2.27 -13.84
N ILE A 129 -1.42 2.42 -13.05
CA ILE A 129 -1.53 3.49 -12.05
C ILE A 129 -1.10 2.93 -10.69
N THR A 130 -0.13 3.54 -10.03
CA THR A 130 0.31 3.18 -8.66
C THR A 130 0.33 4.40 -7.76
N ASP A 131 0.55 4.21 -6.47
CA ASP A 131 0.89 5.35 -5.61
C ASP A 131 2.27 5.94 -5.98
N ASN A 132 2.58 7.13 -5.44
CA ASN A 132 3.87 7.79 -5.62
C ASN A 132 5.05 7.13 -4.86
N ALA A 133 4.92 5.90 -4.34
CA ALA A 133 6.02 5.29 -3.60
C ALA A 133 7.26 5.11 -4.50
N SER A 134 8.43 5.43 -3.96
CA SER A 134 9.71 5.46 -4.68
C SER A 134 10.07 4.12 -5.34
N ASN A 135 9.66 3.01 -4.74
CA ASN A 135 9.88 1.66 -5.25
C ASN A 135 9.14 1.38 -6.57
N PHE A 136 7.90 1.87 -6.73
CA PHE A 136 7.18 1.82 -8.01
C PHE A 136 7.86 2.71 -9.03
N GLY A 137 8.16 3.97 -8.68
CA GLY A 137 8.84 4.89 -9.58
C GLY A 137 10.13 4.29 -10.14
N LYS A 138 10.97 3.70 -9.27
CA LYS A 138 12.20 3.02 -9.68
C LYS A 138 11.94 1.80 -10.58
N ALA A 139 10.90 0.99 -10.30
CA ALA A 139 10.56 -0.17 -11.11
C ALA A 139 10.18 0.23 -12.54
N PHE A 140 9.25 1.19 -12.67
CA PHE A 140 8.80 1.66 -13.98
C PHE A 140 9.91 2.41 -14.73
N CYS A 141 10.72 3.24 -14.07
CA CYS A 141 11.87 3.88 -14.71
C CYS A 141 12.91 2.87 -15.22
N THR A 142 13.13 1.77 -14.49
CA THR A 142 14.16 0.78 -14.84
C THR A 142 13.70 -0.17 -15.95
N PHE A 143 12.43 -0.59 -15.93
CA PHE A 143 11.94 -1.70 -16.77
C PHE A 143 10.95 -1.29 -17.87
N SER A 144 10.68 0.01 -18.04
CA SER A 144 9.90 0.48 -19.19
C SER A 144 10.76 0.46 -20.46
N LYS A 145 10.15 0.15 -21.61
CA LYS A 145 10.84 0.35 -22.91
C LYS A 145 11.13 1.83 -23.08
N SER A 146 12.35 2.19 -23.46
CA SER A 146 12.67 3.53 -23.95
C SER A 146 11.96 3.77 -25.29
N SER A 147 10.66 4.01 -25.25
CA SER A 147 9.87 4.49 -26.38
C SER A 147 9.64 5.97 -26.15
N THR A 148 10.47 6.79 -26.80
CA THR A 148 10.35 8.25 -26.93
C THR A 148 9.90 8.98 -25.66
N ILE A 149 10.87 9.52 -24.92
CA ILE A 149 10.64 10.60 -23.96
C ILE A 149 10.05 11.77 -24.75
N GLU A 150 8.73 11.78 -24.97
CA GLU A 150 8.00 13.04 -24.97
C GLU A 150 8.13 13.52 -23.53
N TYR A 151 9.02 14.50 -23.33
CA TYR A 151 9.08 15.26 -22.09
C TYR A 151 7.67 15.76 -21.81
N ASP A 152 6.95 15.11 -20.90
CA ASP A 152 5.78 15.70 -20.29
C ASP A 152 6.29 16.86 -19.41
N PRO A 153 6.00 18.13 -19.74
CA PRO A 153 6.40 19.26 -18.91
C PRO A 153 5.73 19.24 -17.53
N HIS A 154 4.79 18.31 -17.31
CA HIS A 154 4.08 18.06 -16.05
C HIS A 154 4.57 16.80 -15.32
N TYR A 155 5.68 16.18 -15.72
CA TYR A 155 6.37 15.20 -14.87
C TYR A 155 6.89 15.92 -13.62
N VAL A 156 6.05 15.95 -12.59
CA VAL A 156 6.43 16.37 -11.25
C VAL A 156 7.31 15.25 -10.72
N GLY A 157 8.62 15.43 -10.88
CA GLY A 157 9.64 14.50 -10.42
C GLY A 157 9.41 14.08 -8.97
N ASN A 158 9.98 12.92 -8.66
CA ASN A 158 9.94 12.27 -7.36
C ASN A 158 10.13 13.28 -6.21
N LEU A 159 9.06 13.64 -5.52
CA LEU A 159 9.06 14.66 -4.47
C LEU A 159 9.44 14.08 -3.10
N ASP A 160 9.77 12.79 -3.06
CA ASP A 160 10.18 12.02 -1.89
C ASP A 160 11.71 11.90 -1.73
N GLU A 161 12.52 12.66 -2.48
CA GLU A 161 13.98 12.68 -2.32
C GLU A 161 14.47 13.48 -1.09
N LEU A 162 13.64 13.59 -0.06
CA LEU A 162 14.00 14.13 1.25
C LEU A 162 13.60 13.17 2.36
N GLU A 163 14.01 11.92 2.28
CA GLU A 163 14.35 11.14 3.48
C GLU A 163 15.40 10.10 3.12
N SER A 164 16.54 10.25 3.78
CA SER A 164 17.78 9.50 3.65
C SER A 164 17.60 7.99 3.86
N ASP A 165 18.32 7.23 3.04
CA ASP A 165 18.69 5.84 3.28
C ASP A 165 19.34 5.68 4.67
N GLU A 166 18.56 5.28 5.68
CA GLU A 166 19.09 4.64 6.89
C GLU A 166 18.16 3.51 7.34
N ASP A 167 18.33 2.35 6.71
CA ASP A 167 18.06 1.06 7.36
C ASP A 167 19.21 0.12 7.03
N THR A 168 20.41 0.45 7.54
CA THR A 168 21.49 -0.52 7.73
C THR A 168 22.05 -0.39 9.14
N SER A 169 21.76 -1.40 9.95
CA SER A 169 22.49 -1.68 11.19
C SER A 169 23.93 -2.05 10.83
N VAL A 170 24.90 -1.21 11.20
CA VAL A 170 26.32 -1.55 11.11
C VAL A 170 26.98 -1.32 12.46
N ASP A 171 27.40 -2.44 13.05
CA ASP A 171 28.28 -2.52 14.21
C ASP A 171 29.67 -1.95 13.91
N SER A 172 30.33 -1.55 14.99
CA SER A 172 31.57 -0.79 15.06
C SER A 172 32.82 -1.39 14.38
N ASP A 173 33.80 -0.49 14.20
CA ASP A 173 35.25 -0.70 14.06
C ASP A 173 35.80 -1.06 12.68
N ASN A 174 36.48 -0.13 12.00
CA ASN A 174 37.93 0.06 12.15
C ASN A 174 38.47 1.22 11.30
N LYS A 175 39.45 1.95 11.84
CA LYS A 175 40.12 3.10 11.23
C LYS A 175 41.23 2.67 10.25
N ASN A 176 41.44 3.55 9.27
CA ASN A 176 42.68 3.77 8.50
C ASN A 176 43.10 2.69 7.50
N ASN A 177 43.13 3.04 6.21
CA ASN A 177 44.37 3.11 5.42
C ASN A 177 44.08 3.55 3.98
N LEU A 178 44.74 4.62 3.55
CA LEU A 178 44.93 4.97 2.14
C LEU A 178 46.22 4.29 1.67
N PRO A 179 46.22 3.65 0.48
CA PRO A 179 47.34 3.90 -0.42
C PRO A 179 47.00 3.90 -1.92
N SER A 180 47.56 4.93 -2.59
CA SER A 180 48.18 5.04 -3.93
C SER A 180 47.65 4.33 -5.20
N PRO A 181 47.89 4.92 -6.39
CA PRO A 181 47.30 4.49 -7.67
C PRO A 181 47.99 3.25 -8.25
N ILE A 182 47.20 2.28 -8.71
CA ILE A 182 47.66 1.10 -9.46
C ILE A 182 47.15 1.21 -10.89
N ASP A 183 48.06 0.95 -11.84
CA ASP A 183 47.84 0.98 -13.29
C ASP A 183 46.64 0.12 -13.72
N ILE A 184 45.68 0.74 -14.42
CA ILE A 184 44.49 0.07 -14.95
C ILE A 184 44.74 -0.33 -16.41
N GLU A 185 44.77 -1.63 -16.65
CA GLU A 185 44.68 -2.23 -17.97
C GLU A 185 43.22 -2.13 -18.47
N TYR A 186 42.98 -1.38 -19.54
CA TYR A 186 41.63 -1.19 -20.08
C TYR A 186 41.14 -2.46 -20.79
N THR A 187 40.22 -3.17 -20.16
CA THR A 187 39.41 -4.20 -20.82
C THR A 187 38.12 -3.55 -21.33
N ASP A 188 37.83 -3.67 -22.62
CA ASP A 188 36.59 -3.17 -23.22
C ASP A 188 35.39 -3.98 -22.71
N VAL A 189 34.64 -3.37 -21.79
CA VAL A 189 33.42 -3.93 -21.18
C VAL A 189 32.34 -4.20 -22.23
N GLY A 190 32.42 -3.57 -23.41
CA GLY A 190 31.49 -3.78 -24.51
C GLY A 190 31.47 -5.22 -25.01
N GLN A 191 32.61 -5.92 -25.01
CA GLN A 191 32.69 -7.27 -25.56
C GLN A 191 32.09 -8.33 -24.62
N LEU A 192 32.17 -8.14 -23.30
CA LEU A 192 31.54 -9.02 -22.29
C LEU A 192 30.01 -8.90 -22.28
N LEU A 193 29.47 -7.71 -22.60
CA LEU A 193 28.03 -7.48 -22.64
C LEU A 193 27.37 -8.09 -23.89
N TYR A 194 28.09 -8.17 -25.01
CA TYR A 194 27.56 -8.76 -26.24
C TYR A 194 27.45 -10.29 -26.18
N GLU A 195 28.37 -10.97 -25.50
CA GLU A 195 28.33 -12.44 -25.36
C GLU A 195 27.28 -12.92 -24.36
N SER A 196 26.78 -12.04 -23.49
CA SER A 196 25.75 -12.34 -22.48
C SER A 196 24.31 -12.28 -23.01
N ASN A 197 24.08 -11.74 -24.22
CA ASN A 197 22.76 -11.65 -24.84
C ASN A 197 22.39 -12.88 -25.70
N GLY A 198 23.09 -14.00 -25.49
CA GLY A 198 22.82 -15.29 -26.11
C GLY A 198 21.82 -16.17 -25.36
N SER A 199 20.65 -15.64 -24.99
CA SER A 199 19.46 -16.47 -24.75
C SER A 199 18.19 -15.63 -24.89
N ASP A 200 17.35 -15.96 -25.87
CA ASP A 200 16.01 -15.43 -26.09
C ASP A 200 15.07 -15.70 -24.90
N SER A 201 15.23 -14.97 -23.80
CA SER A 201 14.12 -14.75 -22.85
C SER A 201 13.37 -13.51 -23.31
N THR A 202 12.10 -13.65 -23.64
CA THR A 202 11.22 -12.53 -23.97
C THR A 202 11.18 -11.54 -22.80
N ASN A 203 12.05 -10.52 -22.82
CA ASN A 203 12.11 -9.51 -21.75
C ASN A 203 10.80 -8.71 -21.77
N PHE A 204 9.87 -9.06 -20.88
CA PHE A 204 8.66 -8.30 -20.64
C PHE A 204 9.06 -6.89 -20.19
N SER A 205 8.59 -5.87 -20.87
CA SER A 205 8.81 -4.48 -20.44
C SER A 205 7.58 -4.01 -19.68
N LEU A 206 7.77 -3.17 -18.66
CA LEU A 206 6.65 -2.52 -18.02
C LEU A 206 5.97 -1.53 -18.99
N PRO A 207 4.62 -1.43 -18.97
CA PRO A 207 3.88 -0.39 -19.70
C PRO A 207 4.13 1.01 -19.11
N ASN A 208 3.56 2.03 -19.73
CA ASN A 208 3.60 3.40 -19.20
C ASN A 208 3.04 3.46 -17.77
N HIS A 209 3.59 4.39 -17.00
CA HIS A 209 3.27 4.57 -15.59
C HIS A 209 2.54 5.88 -15.35
N LEU A 210 1.52 5.84 -14.51
CA LEU A 210 0.89 7.03 -13.96
C LEU A 210 0.84 6.93 -12.44
N THR A 211 0.90 8.08 -11.80
CA THR A 211 0.79 8.14 -10.34
C THR A 211 -0.64 8.41 -9.91
N CYS A 212 -0.97 7.93 -8.71
CA CYS A 212 -2.29 8.07 -8.14
C CYS A 212 -2.55 9.54 -7.81
N VAL A 213 -3.52 10.14 -8.52
CA VAL A 213 -3.94 11.54 -8.30
C VAL A 213 -4.32 11.79 -6.85
N ALA A 214 -5.00 10.84 -6.19
CA ALA A 214 -5.37 10.97 -4.79
C ALA A 214 -4.14 11.01 -3.86
N HIS A 215 -3.08 10.24 -4.17
CA HIS A 215 -1.82 10.34 -3.43
C HIS A 215 -1.17 11.70 -3.67
N SER A 216 -1.12 12.14 -4.92
CA SER A 216 -0.52 13.43 -5.29
C SER A 216 -1.22 14.60 -4.59
N LEU A 217 -2.56 14.60 -4.52
CA LEU A 217 -3.32 15.61 -3.77
C LEU A 217 -3.00 15.58 -2.27
N ASN A 218 -2.84 14.40 -1.68
CA ASN A 218 -2.44 14.25 -0.28
C ASN A 218 -1.00 14.79 -0.04
N LEU A 219 -0.07 14.53 -0.95
CA LEU A 219 1.29 15.06 -0.89
C LEU A 219 1.32 16.58 -1.00
N ILE A 220 0.58 17.16 -1.96
CA ILE A 220 0.45 18.61 -2.12
C ILE A 220 0.00 19.24 -0.80
N ALA A 221 -1.08 18.73 -0.20
CA ALA A 221 -1.58 19.25 1.07
C ALA A 221 -0.54 19.15 2.21
N THR A 222 0.19 18.02 2.28
CA THR A 222 1.20 17.79 3.33
C THR A 222 2.39 18.74 3.17
N ILE A 223 2.87 18.90 1.93
CA ILE A 223 4.03 19.72 1.60
C ILE A 223 3.72 21.21 1.77
N ASP A 224 2.53 21.65 1.34
CA ASP A 224 2.11 23.04 1.52
C ASP A 224 2.00 23.40 3.00
N VAL A 225 1.45 22.50 3.82
CA VAL A 225 1.41 22.68 5.29
C VAL A 225 2.82 22.77 5.88
N ALA A 226 3.75 21.93 5.44
CA ALA A 226 5.14 21.95 5.91
C ALA A 226 5.88 23.26 5.53
N LYS A 227 5.50 23.88 4.41
CA LYS A 227 6.08 25.15 3.92
C LYS A 227 5.50 26.40 4.59
N ILE A 228 4.50 26.28 5.46
CA ILE A 228 3.92 27.45 6.16
C ILE A 228 4.97 28.08 7.10
N THR A 229 5.35 29.32 6.83
CA THR A 229 6.34 30.07 7.62
C THR A 229 5.74 30.97 8.71
N ASN A 230 4.41 31.10 8.76
CA ASN A 230 3.73 31.95 9.74
C ASN A 230 4.01 31.46 11.18
N LYS A 231 4.73 32.27 11.98
CA LYS A 231 5.15 31.90 13.34
C LYS A 231 3.98 31.55 14.27
N ASN A 232 2.86 32.26 14.16
CA ASN A 232 1.68 31.99 14.99
C ASN A 232 1.09 30.63 14.67
N TYR A 233 0.94 30.31 13.38
CA TYR A 233 0.49 29.00 12.92
C TYR A 233 1.45 27.89 13.36
N VAL A 234 2.75 28.04 13.11
CA VAL A 234 3.76 27.03 13.46
C VAL A 234 3.75 26.74 14.96
N ASN A 235 3.66 27.79 15.79
CA ASN A 235 3.64 27.63 17.24
C ASN A 235 2.38 26.93 17.75
N ILE A 236 1.19 27.33 17.28
CA ILE A 236 -0.06 26.70 17.72
C ILE A 236 -0.18 25.26 17.20
N SER A 237 0.25 25.01 15.95
CA SER A 237 0.28 23.68 15.33
C SER A 237 1.19 22.74 16.13
N LYS A 238 2.45 23.12 16.38
CA LYS A 238 3.39 22.29 17.16
C LYS A 238 2.84 21.94 18.56
N GLN A 239 2.26 22.90 19.27
CA GLN A 239 1.68 22.67 20.60
C GLN A 239 0.46 21.73 20.54
N ALA A 240 -0.43 21.96 19.57
CA ALA A 240 -1.65 21.17 19.40
C ALA A 240 -1.33 19.72 18.99
N PHE A 241 -0.45 19.53 18.00
CA PHE A 241 0.00 18.21 17.55
C PHE A 241 0.74 17.46 18.66
N SER A 242 1.68 18.08 19.37
CA SER A 242 2.44 17.42 20.45
C SER A 242 1.54 16.82 21.53
N LYS A 243 0.46 17.52 21.91
CA LYS A 243 -0.51 17.03 22.90
C LYS A 243 -1.32 15.84 22.42
N LEU A 244 -1.84 15.88 21.19
CA LEU A 244 -2.58 14.76 20.64
C LEU A 244 -1.68 13.58 20.30
N SER A 245 -0.47 13.81 19.79
CA SER A 245 0.54 12.77 19.61
C SER A 245 0.86 12.07 20.92
N SER A 246 0.99 12.81 22.04
CA SER A 246 1.19 12.22 23.37
C SER A 246 0.00 11.34 23.79
N PHE A 247 -1.23 11.80 23.52
CA PHE A 247 -2.45 11.03 23.76
C PHE A 247 -2.49 9.73 22.94
N TRP A 248 -2.29 9.81 21.63
CA TRP A 248 -2.30 8.65 20.74
C TRP A 248 -1.15 7.67 21.03
N ASN A 249 0.05 8.17 21.34
CA ASN A 249 1.18 7.34 21.75
C ASN A 249 0.92 6.59 23.05
N LEU A 250 0.22 7.20 24.01
CA LEU A 250 -0.17 6.51 25.23
C LEU A 250 -1.21 5.43 24.96
N LEU A 251 -2.20 5.73 24.11
CA LEU A 251 -3.23 4.77 23.71
C LEU A 251 -2.69 3.57 22.94
N SER A 252 -1.67 3.77 22.10
CA SER A 252 -1.07 2.68 21.32
C SER A 252 -0.20 1.75 22.17
N LYS A 253 0.41 2.26 23.24
CA LYS A 253 1.35 1.51 24.09
C LYS A 253 0.72 0.92 25.36
N SER A 254 -0.35 1.50 25.89
CA SER A 254 -0.93 1.11 27.18
C SER A 254 -2.38 0.64 27.05
N ILE A 255 -2.58 -0.66 27.25
CA ILE A 255 -3.91 -1.29 27.30
C ILE A 255 -4.75 -0.63 28.40
N GLY A 256 -4.19 -0.45 29.60
CA GLY A 256 -4.91 0.18 30.71
C GLY A 256 -5.30 1.64 30.45
N ALA A 257 -4.49 2.41 29.71
CA ALA A 257 -4.90 3.74 29.28
C ALA A 257 -6.04 3.68 28.26
N SER A 258 -5.97 2.74 27.31
CA SER A 258 -7.02 2.50 26.32
C SER A 258 -8.35 2.11 26.97
N ASP A 259 -8.32 1.22 27.97
CA ASP A 259 -9.50 0.79 28.71
C ASP A 259 -10.12 1.95 29.50
N LYS A 260 -9.31 2.79 30.18
CA LYS A 260 -9.81 4.00 30.85
C LYS A 260 -10.49 4.97 29.88
N VAL A 261 -9.93 5.17 28.69
CA VAL A 261 -10.59 5.99 27.65
C VAL A 261 -11.90 5.35 27.21
N PHE A 262 -11.92 4.03 27.02
CA PHE A 262 -13.14 3.31 26.69
C PHE A 262 -14.18 3.42 27.83
N ASP A 263 -13.79 3.38 29.09
CA ASP A 263 -14.69 3.49 30.23
C ASP A 263 -15.36 4.86 30.30
N ILE A 264 -14.63 5.94 30.00
CA ILE A 264 -15.15 7.31 30.03
C ILE A 264 -15.94 7.63 28.76
N CYS A 265 -15.39 7.31 27.58
CA CYS A 265 -15.96 7.72 26.30
C CYS A 265 -16.94 6.70 25.72
N LYS A 266 -16.94 5.45 26.22
CA LYS A 266 -17.68 4.30 25.70
C LYS A 266 -17.39 3.97 24.23
N VAL A 267 -16.25 4.46 23.73
CA VAL A 267 -15.76 4.24 22.37
C VAL A 267 -14.25 4.10 22.36
N LYS A 268 -13.72 3.28 21.45
CA LYS A 268 -12.27 3.20 21.19
C LYS A 268 -11.85 4.35 20.28
N PHE A 269 -10.76 5.03 20.59
CA PHE A 269 -10.21 6.08 19.72
C PHE A 269 -9.25 5.47 18.69
N PRO A 270 -9.34 5.86 17.42
CA PRO A 270 -8.36 5.48 16.42
C PRO A 270 -7.03 6.19 16.72
N VAL A 271 -5.94 5.45 16.55
CA VAL A 271 -4.58 5.99 16.54
C VAL A 271 -4.25 6.31 15.07
N PRO A 272 -3.82 7.53 14.74
CA PRO A 272 -3.44 7.90 13.37
C PRO A 272 -2.36 6.98 12.79
N ILE A 273 -2.54 6.54 11.56
CA ILE A 273 -1.56 5.79 10.78
C ILE A 273 -1.11 6.69 9.63
N MET A 274 0.17 7.09 9.62
CA MET A 274 0.71 8.03 8.63
C MET A 274 0.55 7.55 7.19
N THR A 275 0.72 6.25 6.95
CA THR A 275 0.61 5.64 5.62
C THR A 275 -0.84 5.46 5.13
N ARG A 276 -1.84 5.95 5.87
CA ARG A 276 -3.26 5.93 5.47
C ARG A 276 -3.82 7.35 5.46
N TRP A 277 -4.03 7.90 4.27
CA TRP A 277 -4.31 9.34 4.06
C TRP A 277 -5.39 9.94 4.98
N ASN A 278 -6.52 9.25 5.15
CA ASN A 278 -7.63 9.78 5.97
C ASN A 278 -7.48 9.51 7.48
N SER A 279 -6.48 8.72 7.90
CA SER A 279 -6.41 8.23 9.29
C SER A 279 -6.20 9.34 10.32
N MET A 280 -5.46 10.39 9.97
CA MET A 280 -5.26 11.54 10.85
C MET A 280 -6.53 12.36 10.97
N PHE A 281 -7.20 12.62 9.85
CA PHE A 281 -8.47 13.35 9.80
C PHE A 281 -9.56 12.65 10.64
N ASP A 282 -9.75 11.34 10.45
CA ASP A 282 -10.71 10.55 11.21
C ASP A 282 -10.43 10.58 12.72
N ALA A 283 -9.15 10.55 13.10
CA ALA A 283 -8.74 10.62 14.49
C ALA A 283 -9.02 11.98 15.12
N ILE A 284 -8.73 13.08 14.41
CA ILE A 284 -9.04 14.43 14.89
C ILE A 284 -10.55 14.65 14.95
N GLN A 285 -11.31 14.21 13.95
CA GLN A 285 -12.78 14.27 13.96
C GLN A 285 -13.35 13.63 15.23
N LYS A 286 -12.85 12.45 15.59
CA LYS A 286 -13.29 11.75 16.79
C LYS A 286 -12.89 12.48 18.07
N VAL A 287 -11.69 13.07 18.11
CA VAL A 287 -11.25 13.94 19.22
C VAL A 287 -12.19 15.13 19.39
N LEU A 288 -12.57 15.79 18.30
CA LEU A 288 -13.49 16.94 18.33
C LEU A 288 -14.90 16.56 18.78
N LEU A 289 -15.41 15.41 18.33
CA LEU A 289 -16.73 14.89 18.71
C LEU A 289 -16.83 14.62 20.22
N PHE A 290 -15.73 14.20 20.85
CA PHE A 290 -15.67 13.84 22.27
C PHE A 290 -14.98 14.90 23.13
N LYS A 291 -14.92 16.16 22.67
CA LYS A 291 -14.23 17.28 23.34
C LYS A 291 -14.49 17.34 24.85
N GLU A 292 -15.75 17.34 25.27
CA GLU A 292 -16.14 17.50 26.68
C GLU A 292 -15.62 16.34 27.54
N LYS A 293 -15.82 15.10 27.09
CA LYS A 293 -15.37 13.89 27.78
C LYS A 293 -13.84 13.80 27.81
N LEU A 294 -13.18 14.21 26.73
CA LEU A 294 -11.73 14.18 26.66
C LEU A 294 -11.10 15.08 27.72
N THR A 295 -11.70 16.22 28.07
CA THR A 295 -11.18 17.07 29.15
C THR A 295 -10.98 16.31 30.46
N PHE A 296 -11.85 15.35 30.78
CA PHE A 296 -11.71 14.45 31.93
C PHE A 296 -10.67 13.35 31.68
N VAL A 297 -10.67 12.76 30.48
CA VAL A 297 -9.66 11.76 30.07
C VAL A 297 -8.24 12.29 30.22
N PHE A 298 -7.97 13.53 29.77
CA PHE A 298 -6.65 14.14 29.89
C PHE A 298 -6.22 14.27 31.37
N VAL A 299 -7.14 14.51 32.31
CA VAL A 299 -6.84 14.53 33.76
C VAL A 299 -6.49 13.12 34.25
N GLU A 300 -7.35 12.15 33.97
CA GLU A 300 -7.20 10.76 34.42
C GLU A 300 -5.91 10.10 33.90
N LEU A 301 -5.53 10.43 32.66
CA LEU A 301 -4.31 9.94 32.03
C LEU A 301 -3.07 10.79 32.36
N LYS A 302 -3.20 11.84 33.18
CA LYS A 302 -2.13 12.78 33.53
C LYS A 302 -1.44 13.40 32.30
N LEU A 303 -2.22 13.70 31.26
CA LEU A 303 -1.76 14.31 30.02
C LEU A 303 -2.00 15.83 30.01
N ALA A 304 -1.18 16.56 29.26
CA ALA A 304 -1.36 18.00 29.08
C ALA A 304 -2.66 18.29 28.33
N LYS A 305 -3.55 19.10 28.93
CA LYS A 305 -4.84 19.47 28.35
C LYS A 305 -4.67 20.37 27.12
N LEU A 306 -5.57 20.21 26.16
CA LEU A 306 -5.72 21.15 25.07
C LEU A 306 -6.30 22.49 25.58
N LYS A 307 -5.65 23.60 25.21
CA LYS A 307 -6.10 24.97 25.48
C LYS A 307 -7.28 25.33 24.57
N ASN A 308 -8.05 26.35 24.92
CA ASN A 308 -9.15 26.83 24.07
C ASN A 308 -8.69 27.23 22.67
N SER A 309 -7.52 27.90 22.55
CA SER A 309 -6.94 28.25 21.25
C SER A 309 -6.62 27.01 20.40
N GLU A 310 -6.12 25.93 21.01
CA GLU A 310 -5.80 24.67 20.33
C GLU A 310 -7.06 23.91 19.91
N TRP A 311 -8.13 23.95 20.70
CA TRP A 311 -9.44 23.41 20.30
C TRP A 311 -10.03 24.17 19.10
N VAL A 312 -9.89 25.50 19.07
CA VAL A 312 -10.31 26.32 17.94
C VAL A 312 -9.48 26.00 16.70
N PHE A 313 -8.16 25.84 16.85
CA PHE A 313 -7.27 25.40 15.79
C PHE A 313 -7.74 24.08 15.17
N TRP A 314 -7.92 23.02 15.96
CA TRP A 314 -8.37 21.72 15.43
C TRP A 314 -9.74 21.80 14.77
N LYS A 315 -10.67 22.59 15.32
CA LYS A 315 -11.98 22.81 14.71
C LYS A 315 -11.88 23.53 13.36
N SER A 316 -10.91 24.42 13.17
CA SER A 316 -10.67 25.08 11.88
C SER A 316 -10.01 24.16 10.84
N THR A 317 -9.20 23.19 11.27
CA THR A 317 -8.48 22.26 10.39
C THR A 317 -9.38 21.17 9.79
N VAL A 318 -10.51 20.87 10.42
CA VAL A 318 -11.41 19.74 10.06
C VAL A 318 -12.72 20.21 9.42
N LYS A 319 -12.90 21.52 9.24
CA LYS A 319 -14.08 22.12 8.58
C LYS A 319 -14.05 21.90 7.07
#